data_AF-A0A8K0VAM8-F1
#
_entry.id   AF-A0A8K0VAM8-F1
#
_cell.length_a   1.000
_cell.length_b   1.000
_cell.length_c   1.000
_cell.angle_alpha   90.00
_cell.angle_beta   90.00
_cell.angle_gamma   90.00
#
_symmetry.space_group_name_H-M   'P 1'
#
loop_
_entity.id
_entity.type
_entity.pdbx_description
1 polymer ?
#
loop_
_entity_poly.entity_id
_entity_poly.type
_entity_poly.pdbx_seq_one_letter_code
_entity_poly.pdbx_strand_id
1 'polypeptide(L)'
;MYVDKKHKIGKNEKLDSVIKKYGHKDWKIIWKDKANASLVSKRKEPENLQPGDVVIIPPNAKQAQEIAEYIFKLNESLVAERAFVDSCNGFEQRFTRMAAQNRKYADELADEYGDMIHKIKLTNSSTKRTSDGVDVAADIALLFVAIGKLGQASSKAAKSSGAELKKINDDAAKDAMAFAASPVEKVIVSACGKFLSDAKAGRSYTALFVGDLVTASANLTKPSFWGKTIVKLHDGASWSEAVTADLSKDLDKAIEKLERDRDAAVRGFLTTAKSLEQRAVEMKKAAKNAGSHIKKLERELSDLES
;
A
#
# COMPACT_ATOMS: atom_id res chain seq x y z
N MET A 1 -40.67 -9.69 -17.82
CA MET A 1 -41.55 -8.69 -17.20
C MET A 1 -42.98 -9.12 -17.39
N TYR A 2 -43.62 -9.61 -16.33
CA TYR A 2 -45.03 -9.96 -16.37
C TYR A 2 -45.85 -8.69 -16.23
N VAL A 3 -45.95 -7.95 -17.33
CA VAL A 3 -46.89 -6.85 -17.42
C VAL A 3 -48.28 -7.46 -17.46
N ASP A 4 -49.14 -6.96 -16.59
CA ASP A 4 -50.58 -7.16 -16.61
C ASP A 4 -51.10 -7.19 -18.05
N LYS A 5 -51.60 -8.36 -18.47
CA LYS A 5 -51.95 -8.56 -19.88
C LYS A 5 -53.29 -7.92 -20.15
N LYS A 6 -53.31 -6.96 -21.08
CA LYS A 6 -54.55 -6.40 -21.60
C LYS A 6 -55.21 -7.40 -22.54
N HIS A 7 -56.45 -7.77 -22.24
CA HIS A 7 -57.28 -8.62 -23.08
C HIS A 7 -58.53 -7.86 -23.52
N LYS A 8 -58.72 -7.74 -24.83
CA LYS A 8 -59.90 -7.09 -25.42
C LYS A 8 -60.99 -8.13 -25.64
N ILE A 9 -62.14 -7.93 -25.02
CA ILE A 9 -63.30 -8.84 -25.09
C ILE A 9 -63.84 -8.89 -26.52
N GLY A 10 -63.92 -10.09 -27.09
CA GLY A 10 -64.48 -10.36 -28.40
C GLY A 10 -66.01 -10.41 -28.42
N LYS A 11 -66.59 -10.56 -29.61
CA LYS A 11 -68.04 -10.75 -29.76
C LYS A 11 -68.45 -12.08 -29.14
N ASN A 12 -69.42 -12.06 -28.22
CA ASN A 12 -69.91 -13.22 -27.46
C ASN A 12 -68.86 -13.91 -26.56
N GLU A 13 -67.71 -13.28 -26.32
CA GLU A 13 -66.70 -13.82 -25.41
C GLU A 13 -67.13 -13.56 -23.96
N LYS A 14 -67.17 -14.63 -23.15
CA LYS A 14 -67.47 -14.58 -21.73
C LYS A 14 -66.18 -14.67 -20.91
N LEU A 15 -66.21 -14.15 -19.68
CA LEU A 15 -65.07 -14.18 -18.77
C LEU A 15 -64.58 -15.62 -18.47
N ASP A 16 -65.46 -16.62 -18.53
CA ASP A 16 -65.12 -18.05 -18.44
C ASP A 16 -64.17 -18.54 -19.55
N SER A 17 -64.32 -18.02 -20.77
CA SER A 17 -63.41 -18.34 -21.88
C SER A 17 -62.06 -17.67 -21.68
N VAL A 18 -62.07 -16.45 -21.14
CA VAL A 18 -60.87 -15.68 -20.81
C VAL A 18 -60.05 -16.39 -19.73
N ILE A 19 -60.66 -16.84 -18.61
CA ILE A 19 -59.90 -17.53 -17.55
C ILE A 19 -59.20 -18.79 -18.06
N LYS A 20 -59.84 -19.59 -18.92
CA LYS A 20 -59.26 -20.81 -19.49
C LYS A 20 -58.06 -20.48 -20.37
N LYS A 21 -58.16 -19.42 -21.17
CA LYS A 21 -57.08 -18.93 -22.03
C LYS A 21 -55.83 -18.51 -21.25
N TYR A 22 -56.02 -17.92 -20.07
CA TYR A 22 -54.92 -17.41 -19.24
C TYR A 22 -54.55 -18.32 -18.05
N GLY A 23 -55.20 -19.47 -17.90
CA GLY A 23 -54.89 -20.46 -16.87
C GLY A 23 -55.36 -20.10 -15.46
N HIS A 24 -56.41 -19.28 -15.32
CA HIS A 24 -57.05 -19.00 -14.04
C HIS A 24 -58.14 -20.03 -13.73
N LYS A 25 -58.33 -20.33 -12.44
CA LYS A 25 -59.36 -21.26 -11.96
C LYS A 25 -60.72 -20.60 -11.70
N ASP A 26 -60.73 -19.29 -11.44
CA ASP A 26 -61.92 -18.53 -11.10
C ASP A 26 -61.88 -17.15 -11.77
N TRP A 27 -62.98 -16.76 -12.40
CA TRP A 27 -63.15 -15.46 -13.04
C TRP A 27 -63.13 -14.30 -12.05
N LYS A 28 -63.48 -14.56 -10.78
CA LYS A 28 -63.46 -13.55 -9.71
C LYS A 28 -62.06 -12.97 -9.50
N ILE A 29 -61.01 -13.75 -9.78
CA ILE A 29 -59.61 -13.28 -9.69
C ILE A 29 -59.39 -12.11 -10.65
N ILE A 30 -59.87 -12.25 -11.89
CA ILE A 30 -59.76 -11.21 -12.91
C ILE A 30 -60.71 -10.06 -12.57
N TRP A 31 -61.98 -10.35 -12.26
CA TRP A 31 -62.99 -9.32 -12.04
C TRP A 31 -62.72 -8.45 -10.82
N LYS A 32 -62.25 -9.03 -9.72
CA LYS A 32 -61.98 -8.29 -8.48
C LYS A 32 -60.59 -7.67 -8.43
N ASP A 33 -59.79 -7.84 -9.48
CA ASP A 33 -58.47 -7.22 -9.55
C ASP A 33 -58.58 -5.68 -9.49
N LYS A 34 -57.67 -5.06 -8.73
CA LYS A 34 -57.67 -3.61 -8.53
C LYS A 34 -57.50 -2.84 -9.85
N ALA A 35 -56.74 -3.38 -10.80
CA ALA A 35 -56.53 -2.78 -12.11
C ALA A 35 -57.82 -2.74 -12.96
N ASN A 36 -58.78 -3.63 -12.66
CA ASN A 36 -60.09 -3.66 -13.30
C ASN A 36 -61.16 -2.82 -12.61
N ALA A 37 -60.86 -2.13 -11.49
CA ALA A 37 -61.86 -1.41 -10.71
C ALA A 37 -62.71 -0.42 -11.53
N SER A 38 -62.10 0.28 -12.49
CA SER A 38 -62.81 1.21 -13.39
C SER A 38 -63.77 0.51 -14.36
N LEU A 39 -63.41 -0.69 -14.82
CA LEU A 39 -64.29 -1.49 -15.68
C LEU A 39 -65.44 -2.07 -14.87
N VAL A 40 -65.13 -2.58 -13.67
CA VAL A 40 -66.10 -3.14 -12.72
C VAL A 40 -67.14 -2.08 -12.34
N SER A 41 -66.72 -0.85 -12.04
CA SER A 41 -67.66 0.23 -11.71
C SER A 41 -68.60 0.57 -12.88
N LYS A 42 -68.11 0.48 -14.12
CA LYS A 42 -68.90 0.77 -15.33
C LYS A 42 -69.92 -0.34 -15.64
N ARG A 43 -69.55 -1.61 -15.46
CA ARG A 43 -70.36 -2.76 -15.86
C ARG A 43 -71.16 -3.40 -14.73
N LYS A 44 -70.74 -3.18 -13.47
CA LYS A 44 -71.30 -3.69 -12.20
C LYS A 44 -71.20 -5.21 -12.03
N GLU A 45 -71.54 -5.96 -13.08
CA GLU A 45 -71.56 -7.42 -13.12
C GLU A 45 -70.77 -7.93 -14.33
N PRO A 46 -70.08 -9.07 -14.22
CA PRO A 46 -69.23 -9.62 -15.28
C PRO A 46 -70.02 -10.05 -16.53
N GLU A 47 -71.30 -10.39 -16.38
CA GLU A 47 -72.19 -10.74 -17.49
C GLU A 47 -72.48 -9.56 -18.42
N ASN A 48 -72.30 -8.33 -17.94
CA ASN A 48 -72.54 -7.09 -18.69
C ASN A 48 -71.33 -6.63 -19.52
N LEU A 49 -70.27 -7.44 -19.62
CA LEU A 49 -69.12 -7.16 -20.48
C LEU A 49 -69.56 -7.04 -21.95
N GLN A 50 -69.08 -6.00 -22.63
CA GLN A 50 -69.40 -5.75 -24.03
C GLN A 50 -68.18 -5.99 -24.93
N PRO A 51 -68.40 -6.35 -26.20
CA PRO A 51 -67.32 -6.45 -27.18
C PRO A 51 -66.55 -5.13 -27.26
N GLY A 52 -65.23 -5.21 -27.14
CA GLY A 52 -64.33 -4.06 -27.14
C GLY A 52 -63.89 -3.57 -25.77
N ASP A 53 -64.53 -4.00 -24.68
CA ASP A 53 -64.02 -3.76 -23.32
C ASP A 53 -62.61 -4.37 -23.16
N VAL A 54 -61.74 -3.71 -22.40
CA VAL A 54 -60.38 -4.20 -22.11
C VAL A 54 -60.31 -4.58 -20.64
N VAL A 55 -60.10 -5.87 -20.40
CA VAL A 55 -59.84 -6.43 -19.07
C VAL A 55 -58.33 -6.55 -18.88
N ILE A 56 -57.87 -6.25 -17.67
CA ILE A 56 -56.52 -6.54 -17.20
C ILE A 56 -56.49 -7.96 -16.63
N ILE A 57 -55.60 -8.80 -17.12
CA ILE A 57 -55.43 -10.16 -16.65
C ILE A 57 -54.25 -10.19 -15.67
N PRO A 58 -54.48 -10.38 -14.36
CA PRO A 58 -53.39 -10.52 -13.40
C PRO A 58 -52.60 -11.82 -13.64
N PRO A 59 -51.36 -11.95 -13.11
CA PRO A 59 -50.61 -13.20 -13.21
C PRO A 59 -51.36 -14.38 -12.59
N ASN A 60 -51.32 -15.55 -13.24
CA ASN A 60 -51.83 -16.79 -12.63
C ASN A 60 -50.86 -17.34 -11.57
N ALA A 61 -51.28 -18.35 -10.80
CA ALA A 61 -50.48 -18.87 -9.67
C ALA A 61 -49.05 -19.31 -10.06
N LYS A 62 -48.90 -19.92 -11.24
CA LYS A 62 -47.58 -20.34 -11.75
C LYS A 62 -46.72 -19.11 -12.10
N GLN A 63 -47.32 -18.13 -12.79
CA GLN A 63 -46.63 -16.89 -13.13
C GLN A 63 -46.25 -16.07 -11.90
N ALA A 64 -47.14 -16.00 -10.90
CA ALA A 64 -46.87 -15.35 -9.62
C ALA A 64 -45.68 -16.00 -8.90
N GLN A 65 -45.60 -17.34 -8.92
CA GLN A 65 -44.44 -18.05 -8.38
C GLN A 65 -43.15 -17.73 -9.17
N GLU A 66 -43.20 -17.76 -10.50
CA GLU A 66 -42.05 -17.40 -11.35
C GLU A 66 -41.57 -15.96 -11.09
N ILE A 67 -42.50 -15.01 -10.91
CA ILE A 67 -42.20 -13.62 -10.55
C ILE A 67 -41.53 -13.55 -9.18
N ALA A 68 -42.08 -14.24 -8.18
CA ALA A 68 -41.52 -14.26 -6.82
C ALA A 68 -40.09 -14.84 -6.80
N GLU A 69 -39.85 -15.94 -7.51
CA GLU A 69 -38.52 -16.54 -7.66
C GLU A 69 -37.55 -15.59 -8.37
N TYR A 70 -38.03 -14.83 -9.37
CA TYR A 70 -37.20 -13.85 -10.07
C TYR A 70 -36.86 -12.64 -9.20
N ILE A 71 -37.84 -12.10 -8.46
CA ILE A 71 -37.64 -11.02 -7.47
C ILE A 71 -36.61 -11.47 -6.42
N PHE A 72 -36.72 -12.70 -5.93
CA PHE A 72 -35.76 -13.25 -4.99
C PHE A 72 -34.33 -13.22 -5.55
N LYS A 73 -34.13 -13.71 -6.78
CA LYS A 73 -32.81 -13.68 -7.46
C LYS A 73 -32.28 -12.27 -7.71
N LEU A 74 -33.15 -11.32 -8.04
CA LEU A 74 -32.76 -9.91 -8.20
C LEU A 74 -32.28 -9.33 -6.87
N ASN A 75 -32.97 -9.62 -5.77
CA ASN A 75 -32.57 -9.19 -4.43
C ASN A 75 -31.23 -9.81 -3.99
N GLU A 76 -31.01 -11.11 -4.25
CA GLU A 76 -29.70 -11.74 -3.99
C GLU A 76 -28.58 -11.06 -4.78
N SER A 77 -28.83 -10.77 -6.06
CA SER A 77 -27.87 -10.07 -6.92
C SER A 77 -27.58 -8.65 -6.43
N LEU A 78 -28.61 -7.93 -5.96
CA LEU A 78 -28.46 -6.59 -5.36
C LEU A 78 -27.59 -6.61 -4.10
N VAL A 79 -27.80 -7.58 -3.21
CA VAL A 79 -27.00 -7.73 -1.99
C VAL A 79 -25.55 -8.03 -2.34
N ALA A 80 -25.30 -8.94 -3.30
CA ALA A 80 -23.96 -9.27 -3.75
C ALA A 80 -23.23 -8.07 -4.38
N GLU A 81 -23.91 -7.31 -5.26
CA GLU A 81 -23.33 -6.12 -5.90
C GLU A 81 -23.03 -5.00 -4.89
N ARG A 82 -23.91 -4.79 -3.90
CA ARG A 82 -23.66 -3.80 -2.82
C ARG A 82 -22.44 -4.21 -1.97
N ALA A 83 -22.35 -5.48 -1.57
CA ALA A 83 -21.19 -5.99 -0.86
C ALA A 83 -19.89 -5.87 -1.67
N PHE A 84 -19.97 -6.07 -2.99
CA PHE A 84 -18.84 -5.86 -3.90
C PHE A 84 -18.41 -4.38 -3.95
N VAL A 85 -19.34 -3.43 -4.06
CA VAL A 85 -19.06 -1.98 -4.01
C VAL A 85 -18.36 -1.61 -2.70
N ASP A 86 -18.87 -2.08 -1.56
CA ASP A 86 -18.27 -1.81 -0.24
C ASP A 86 -16.84 -2.36 -0.15
N SER A 87 -16.62 -3.56 -0.69
CA SER A 87 -15.28 -4.17 -0.76
C SER A 87 -14.32 -3.34 -1.61
N CYS A 88 -14.75 -2.91 -2.80
CA CYS A 88 -13.94 -2.05 -3.68
C CYS A 88 -13.57 -0.72 -3.00
N ASN A 89 -14.52 -0.08 -2.31
CA ASN A 89 -14.26 1.15 -1.55
C ASN A 89 -13.26 0.92 -0.42
N GLY A 90 -13.36 -0.21 0.29
CA GLY A 90 -12.40 -0.60 1.32
C GLY A 90 -10.99 -0.81 0.77
N PHE A 91 -10.86 -1.46 -0.40
CA PHE A 91 -9.56 -1.63 -1.08
C PHE A 91 -8.98 -0.32 -1.61
N GLU A 92 -9.80 0.55 -2.23
CA GLU A 92 -9.38 1.89 -2.68
C GLU A 92 -8.72 2.67 -1.53
N GLN A 93 -9.38 2.75 -0.37
CA GLN A 93 -8.86 3.46 0.80
C GLN A 93 -7.57 2.82 1.32
N ARG A 94 -7.47 1.48 1.31
CA ARG A 94 -6.26 0.77 1.74
C ARG A 94 -5.08 1.06 0.82
N PHE A 95 -5.27 0.96 -0.49
CA PHE A 95 -4.22 1.24 -1.47
C PHE A 95 -3.78 2.69 -1.43
N THR A 96 -4.71 3.64 -1.27
CA THR A 96 -4.41 5.07 -1.12
C THR A 96 -3.54 5.34 0.10
N ARG A 97 -3.88 4.77 1.27
CA ARG A 97 -3.05 4.90 2.49
C ARG A 97 -1.66 4.28 2.33
N MET A 98 -1.59 3.09 1.73
CA MET A 98 -0.30 2.43 1.49
C MET A 98 0.57 3.22 0.51
N ALA A 99 -0.01 3.82 -0.53
CA ALA A 99 0.73 4.67 -1.47
C ALA A 99 1.31 5.91 -0.77
N ALA A 100 0.50 6.59 0.05
CA ALA A 100 0.96 7.73 0.85
C ALA A 100 2.09 7.33 1.82
N GLN A 101 1.97 6.18 2.49
CA GLN A 101 3.01 5.66 3.37
C GLN A 101 4.31 5.33 2.62
N ASN A 102 4.24 4.75 1.41
CA ASN A 102 5.42 4.49 0.59
C ASN A 102 6.11 5.79 0.14
N ARG A 103 5.36 6.85 -0.19
CA ARG A 103 5.93 8.17 -0.50
C ARG A 103 6.64 8.77 0.71
N LYS A 104 5.99 8.72 1.88
CA LYS A 104 6.60 9.16 3.14
C LYS A 104 7.92 8.43 3.42
N TYR A 105 7.96 7.11 3.26
CA TYR A 105 9.20 6.35 3.42
C TYR A 105 10.26 6.71 2.37
N ALA A 106 9.85 7.01 1.14
CA ALA A 106 10.79 7.46 0.11
C ALA A 106 11.43 8.81 0.49
N ASP A 107 10.64 9.75 1.02
CA ASP A 107 11.12 11.07 1.45
C ASP A 107 12.04 10.94 2.68
N GLU A 108 11.60 10.21 3.72
CA GLU A 108 12.41 9.96 4.93
C GLU A 108 13.74 9.29 4.58
N LEU A 109 13.73 8.30 3.67
CA LEU A 109 14.95 7.63 3.22
C LEU A 109 15.87 8.56 2.42
N ALA A 110 15.30 9.42 1.58
CA ALA A 110 16.07 10.39 0.80
C ALA A 110 16.80 11.39 1.72
N ASP A 111 16.12 11.87 2.76
CA ASP A 111 16.67 12.78 3.78
C ASP A 111 17.76 12.09 4.60
N GLU A 112 17.50 10.87 5.12
CA GLU A 112 18.47 10.11 5.92
C GLU A 112 19.76 9.82 5.15
N TYR A 113 19.65 9.38 3.89
CA TYR A 113 20.81 9.19 3.03
C TYR A 113 21.47 10.52 2.65
N GLY A 114 20.70 11.58 2.43
CA GLY A 114 21.21 12.91 2.12
C GLY A 114 22.12 13.45 3.23
N ASP A 115 21.65 13.40 4.48
CA ASP A 115 22.40 13.80 5.67
C ASP A 115 23.68 12.98 5.85
N MET A 116 23.59 11.68 5.60
CA MET A 116 24.71 10.76 5.69
C MET A 116 25.78 11.02 4.63
N ILE A 117 25.37 11.14 3.36
CA ILE A 117 26.24 11.49 2.25
C ILE A 117 26.90 12.86 2.51
N HIS A 118 26.15 13.83 3.05
CA HIS A 118 26.69 15.14 3.41
C HIS A 118 27.80 15.03 4.47
N LYS A 119 27.58 14.25 5.54
CA LYS A 119 28.61 14.01 6.58
C LYS A 119 29.86 13.34 6.01
N ILE A 120 29.71 12.33 5.13
CA ILE A 120 30.85 11.67 4.48
C ILE A 120 31.59 12.63 3.56
N LYS A 121 30.89 13.48 2.80
CA LYS A 121 31.50 14.52 1.95
C LYS A 121 32.27 15.54 2.77
N LEU A 122 31.74 15.97 3.93
CA LEU A 122 32.45 16.85 4.86
C LEU A 122 33.72 16.19 5.36
N THR A 123 33.66 14.94 5.82
CA THR A 123 34.86 14.23 6.27
C THR A 123 35.87 14.05 5.14
N ASN A 124 35.44 13.64 3.95
CA ASN A 124 36.33 13.49 2.80
C ASN A 124 37.02 14.82 2.45
N SER A 125 36.28 15.93 2.52
CA SER A 125 36.84 17.28 2.29
C SER A 125 37.82 17.71 3.38
N SER A 126 37.62 17.27 4.62
CA SER A 126 38.63 17.44 5.69
C SER A 126 39.84 16.55 5.41
N THR A 127 39.67 15.26 5.14
CA THR A 127 40.77 14.33 4.80
C THR A 127 41.61 14.81 3.63
N LYS A 128 41.01 15.38 2.57
CA LYS A 128 41.72 15.99 1.43
C LYS A 128 42.54 17.21 1.82
N ARG A 129 42.06 18.03 2.76
CA ARG A 129 42.81 19.20 3.29
C ARG A 129 43.91 18.80 4.26
N THR A 130 43.69 17.72 5.00
CA THR A 130 44.59 17.26 6.06
C THR A 130 45.57 16.20 5.57
N SER A 131 45.46 15.64 4.35
CA SER A 131 46.54 14.80 3.78
C SER A 131 47.88 15.55 3.64
N ASP A 132 47.84 16.87 3.82
CA ASP A 132 49.00 17.77 3.88
C ASP A 132 49.46 18.07 5.35
N GLY A 133 48.90 17.43 6.39
CA GLY A 133 49.23 17.66 7.81
C GLY A 133 48.82 16.54 8.81
N VAL A 134 49.30 16.60 10.07
CA VAL A 134 49.26 15.50 11.07
C VAL A 134 47.85 15.20 11.66
N ASP A 135 46.83 16.06 11.46
CA ASP A 135 45.51 15.95 12.11
C ASP A 135 44.56 14.87 11.56
N VAL A 136 45.00 14.07 10.57
CA VAL A 136 44.18 13.05 9.88
C VAL A 136 43.61 11.98 10.82
N ALA A 137 44.31 11.64 11.90
CA ALA A 137 43.88 10.60 12.83
C ALA A 137 42.62 10.99 13.63
N ALA A 138 42.47 12.26 14.02
CA ALA A 138 41.31 12.74 14.76
C ALA A 138 40.05 12.79 13.88
N ASP A 139 40.19 13.22 12.63
CA ASP A 139 39.09 13.26 11.66
C ASP A 139 38.63 11.85 11.25
N ILE A 140 39.57 10.91 11.08
CA ILE A 140 39.25 9.50 10.83
C ILE A 140 38.51 8.89 12.04
N ALA A 141 38.95 9.18 13.27
CA ALA A 141 38.26 8.72 14.47
C ALA A 141 36.84 9.30 14.58
N LEU A 142 36.66 10.58 14.25
CA LEU A 142 35.33 11.22 14.19
C LEU A 142 34.42 10.59 13.12
N LEU A 143 34.97 10.19 11.98
CA LEU A 143 34.24 9.42 10.96
C LEU A 143 33.72 8.12 11.55
N PHE A 144 34.59 7.31 12.16
CA PHE A 144 34.21 6.04 12.79
C PHE A 144 33.20 6.22 13.92
N VAL A 145 33.32 7.28 14.72
CA VAL A 145 32.34 7.65 15.74
C VAL A 145 31.01 8.04 15.12
N ALA A 146 30.99 8.79 14.00
CA ALA A 146 29.76 9.15 13.29
C ALA A 146 29.06 7.94 12.68
N ILE A 147 29.81 7.00 12.10
CA ILE A 147 29.31 5.73 11.56
C ILE A 147 28.79 4.82 12.68
N GLY A 148 29.52 4.72 13.79
CA GLY A 148 29.12 3.99 14.99
C GLY A 148 27.87 4.57 15.64
N LYS A 149 27.76 5.91 15.70
CA LYS A 149 26.56 6.63 16.17
C LYS A 149 25.37 6.40 15.25
N LEU A 150 25.57 6.35 13.93
CA LEU A 150 24.52 6.00 12.96
C LEU A 150 24.04 4.55 13.18
N GLY A 151 24.95 3.58 13.31
CA GLY A 151 24.57 2.20 13.66
C GLY A 151 23.83 2.11 15.00
N GLN A 152 24.32 2.75 16.06
CA GLN A 152 23.63 2.71 17.35
C GLN A 152 22.27 3.43 17.34
N ALA A 153 22.14 4.56 16.64
CA ALA A 153 20.90 5.30 16.50
C ALA A 153 19.84 4.50 15.73
N SER A 154 20.19 3.82 14.63
CA SER A 154 19.24 3.00 13.86
C SER A 154 18.80 1.73 14.59
N SER A 155 19.70 1.09 15.35
CA SER A 155 19.36 -0.11 16.15
C SER A 155 18.46 0.21 17.36
N LYS A 156 18.60 1.40 17.95
CA LYS A 156 17.87 1.82 19.16
C LYS A 156 16.67 2.73 18.88
N ALA A 157 16.61 3.48 17.78
CA ALA A 157 15.42 4.22 17.34
C ALA A 157 14.28 3.28 16.94
N ALA A 158 14.61 2.05 16.53
CA ALA A 158 13.62 0.99 16.37
C ALA A 158 12.99 0.52 17.71
N LYS A 159 13.49 0.94 18.89
CA LYS A 159 13.13 0.34 20.20
C LYS A 159 13.04 1.26 21.44
N SER A 160 13.45 2.54 21.44
CA SER A 160 13.56 3.35 22.67
C SER A 160 13.05 4.79 22.57
N SER A 161 12.56 5.36 23.68
CA SER A 161 12.20 6.79 23.84
C SER A 161 12.63 7.36 25.21
N GLY A 162 12.85 8.68 25.31
CA GLY A 162 13.11 9.37 26.58
C GLY A 162 14.55 9.27 27.14
N ALA A 163 14.69 9.15 28.47
CA ALA A 163 15.96 9.24 29.21
C ALA A 163 17.09 8.31 28.73
N GLU A 164 16.76 7.23 28.02
CA GLU A 164 17.72 6.34 27.37
C GLU A 164 18.49 7.01 26.22
N LEU A 165 17.89 7.94 25.47
CA LEU A 165 18.57 8.73 24.43
C LEU A 165 19.70 9.58 25.00
N LYS A 166 19.51 10.12 26.21
CA LYS A 166 20.51 10.95 26.89
C LYS A 166 21.71 10.11 27.33
N LYS A 167 21.46 8.94 27.92
CA LYS A 167 22.50 7.99 28.32
C LYS A 167 23.31 7.46 27.12
N ILE A 168 22.66 7.26 25.98
CA ILE A 168 23.32 6.83 24.73
C ILE A 168 24.29 7.91 24.21
N ASN A 169 23.92 9.19 24.30
CA ASN A 169 24.83 10.28 23.92
C ASN A 169 26.06 10.34 24.83
N ASP A 170 25.88 10.12 26.14
CA ASP A 170 26.97 10.12 27.12
C ASP A 170 27.91 8.91 26.93
N ASP A 171 27.37 7.73 26.63
CA ASP A 171 28.15 6.51 26.35
C ASP A 171 28.89 6.62 25.01
N ALA A 172 28.28 7.17 23.95
CA ALA A 172 28.94 7.37 22.67
C ALA A 172 30.06 8.43 22.73
N ALA A 173 29.97 9.41 23.64
CA ALA A 173 31.04 10.36 23.91
C ALA A 173 32.21 9.71 24.68
N LYS A 174 31.93 8.80 25.62
CA LYS A 174 32.96 7.99 26.29
C LYS A 174 33.64 7.01 25.33
N ASP A 175 32.88 6.36 24.46
CA ASP A 175 33.42 5.42 23.47
C ASP A 175 34.29 6.14 22.44
N ALA A 176 33.93 7.36 22.03
CA ALA A 176 34.77 8.21 21.19
C ALA A 176 36.12 8.56 21.84
N MET A 177 36.14 8.79 23.17
CA MET A 177 37.38 9.00 23.93
C MET A 177 38.17 7.69 24.15
N ALA A 178 37.49 6.55 24.31
CA ALA A 178 38.13 5.24 24.40
C ALA A 178 38.69 4.76 23.04
N PHE A 179 38.13 5.23 21.92
CA PHE A 179 38.58 4.96 20.55
C PHE A 179 39.99 5.51 20.29
N ALA A 180 40.38 6.58 20.99
CA ALA A 180 41.74 7.13 20.94
C ALA A 180 42.76 6.32 21.77
N ALA A 181 42.32 5.37 22.61
CA ALA A 181 43.15 4.74 23.65
C ALA A 181 43.13 3.19 23.68
N SER A 182 42.40 2.51 22.79
CA SER A 182 42.21 1.04 22.84
C SER A 182 42.31 0.38 21.46
N PRO A 183 42.67 -0.93 21.35
CA PRO A 183 42.72 -1.62 20.07
C PRO A 183 41.34 -1.66 19.39
N VAL A 184 41.25 -0.88 18.32
CA VAL A 184 40.11 -0.61 17.41
C VAL A 184 39.22 -1.82 17.10
N GLU A 185 39.78 -3.03 17.14
CA GLU A 185 39.14 -4.27 16.74
C GLU A 185 37.95 -4.68 17.63
N LYS A 186 38.02 -4.54 18.97
CA LYS A 186 36.94 -5.01 19.86
C LYS A 186 35.66 -4.17 19.80
N VAL A 187 35.81 -2.85 19.67
CA VAL A 187 34.67 -1.91 19.62
C VAL A 187 33.95 -2.04 18.26
N ILE A 188 34.72 -2.13 17.17
CA ILE A 188 34.16 -2.31 15.82
C ILE A 188 33.51 -3.69 15.67
N VAL A 189 34.14 -4.78 16.11
CA VAL A 189 33.58 -6.13 15.98
C VAL A 189 32.29 -6.31 16.81
N SER A 190 32.19 -5.70 18.00
CA SER A 190 30.97 -5.76 18.82
C SER A 190 29.81 -4.97 18.21
N ALA A 191 30.07 -3.74 17.75
CA ALA A 191 29.07 -2.90 17.11
C ALA A 191 28.65 -3.47 15.74
N CYS A 192 29.61 -3.90 14.91
CA CYS A 192 29.35 -4.36 13.55
C CYS A 192 28.89 -5.82 13.48
N GLY A 193 29.25 -6.67 14.44
CA GLY A 193 28.87 -8.09 14.45
C GLY A 193 27.36 -8.33 14.57
N LYS A 194 26.67 -7.50 15.36
CA LYS A 194 25.21 -7.51 15.48
C LYS A 194 24.53 -6.94 14.22
N PHE A 195 25.16 -5.96 13.58
CA PHE A 195 24.71 -5.35 12.34
C PHE A 195 24.84 -6.30 11.13
N LEU A 196 25.95 -7.03 11.04
CA LEU A 196 26.18 -8.06 10.02
C LEU A 196 25.18 -9.21 10.12
N SER A 197 24.69 -9.56 11.32
CA SER A 197 23.62 -10.57 11.45
C SER A 197 22.26 -10.06 10.98
N ASP A 198 21.93 -8.78 11.24
CA ASP A 198 20.68 -8.16 10.79
C ASP A 198 20.67 -7.84 9.29
N ALA A 199 21.83 -7.49 8.72
CA ALA A 199 22.05 -7.33 7.28
C ALA A 199 21.90 -8.67 6.53
N LYS A 200 22.50 -9.76 7.04
CA LYS A 200 22.32 -11.12 6.50
C LYS A 200 20.88 -11.62 6.57
N ALA A 201 20.08 -11.07 7.47
CA ALA A 201 18.66 -11.37 7.60
C ALA A 201 17.75 -10.44 6.76
N GLY A 202 18.31 -9.48 6.03
CA GLY A 202 17.56 -8.56 5.14
C GLY A 202 16.72 -7.50 5.86
N ARG A 203 17.01 -7.17 7.12
CA ARG A 203 16.09 -6.40 7.99
C ARG A 203 16.39 -4.91 8.14
N SER A 204 17.48 -4.39 7.58
CA SER A 204 17.82 -2.97 7.67
C SER A 204 18.74 -2.53 6.53
N TYR A 205 18.31 -1.54 5.74
CA TYR A 205 19.15 -0.88 4.74
C TYR A 205 20.37 -0.19 5.37
N THR A 206 20.20 0.38 6.57
CA THR A 206 21.30 0.93 7.37
C THR A 206 22.34 -0.14 7.73
N ALA A 207 21.93 -1.40 7.89
CA ALA A 207 22.85 -2.49 8.20
C ALA A 207 23.70 -2.94 7.01
N LEU A 208 23.12 -2.95 5.80
CA LEU A 208 23.87 -3.16 4.56
C LEU A 208 24.91 -2.04 4.37
N PHE A 209 24.49 -0.80 4.62
CA PHE A 209 25.36 0.37 4.58
C PHE A 209 26.52 0.32 5.58
N VAL A 210 26.25 0.04 6.87
CA VAL A 210 27.31 -0.14 7.87
C VAL A 210 28.23 -1.27 7.43
N GLY A 211 27.71 -2.35 6.84
CA GLY A 211 28.52 -3.42 6.26
C GLY A 211 29.47 -2.94 5.16
N ASP A 212 28.99 -2.16 4.19
CA ASP A 212 29.82 -1.65 3.09
C ASP A 212 30.86 -0.63 3.55
N LEU A 213 30.49 0.22 4.50
CA LEU A 213 31.40 1.22 5.02
C LEU A 213 32.41 0.61 6.00
N VAL A 214 32.01 -0.40 6.78
CA VAL A 214 32.93 -1.29 7.52
C VAL A 214 33.84 -2.03 6.54
N THR A 215 33.36 -2.44 5.37
CA THR A 215 34.18 -3.12 4.36
C THR A 215 35.20 -2.17 3.72
N ALA A 216 34.79 -0.95 3.38
CA ALA A 216 35.68 0.10 2.88
C ALA A 216 36.72 0.50 3.94
N SER A 217 36.31 0.54 5.21
CA SER A 217 37.18 0.85 6.35
C SER A 217 37.92 -0.37 6.92
N ALA A 218 37.60 -1.60 6.49
CA ALA A 218 38.18 -2.83 7.03
C ALA A 218 39.70 -2.90 6.82
N ASN A 219 40.21 -2.20 5.80
CA ASN A 219 41.65 -2.08 5.59
C ASN A 219 42.30 -1.12 6.60
N LEU A 220 41.62 -0.06 7.00
CA LEU A 220 42.06 0.87 8.04
C LEU A 220 41.95 0.27 9.44
N THR A 221 41.09 -0.72 9.65
CA THR A 221 40.93 -1.36 10.96
C THR A 221 41.86 -2.55 11.16
N LYS A 222 42.63 -2.96 10.13
CA LYS A 222 43.59 -4.06 10.24
C LYS A 222 44.81 -3.62 11.06
N PRO A 223 45.23 -4.38 12.09
CA PRO A 223 46.46 -4.10 12.82
C PRO A 223 47.70 -4.02 11.92
N SER A 224 47.72 -4.80 10.83
CA SER A 224 48.83 -4.79 9.85
C SER A 224 48.90 -3.53 9.00
N PHE A 225 47.79 -2.81 8.81
CA PHE A 225 47.79 -1.49 8.18
C PHE A 225 48.50 -0.49 9.08
N TRP A 226 48.05 -0.35 10.34
CA TRP A 226 48.68 0.56 11.30
C TRP A 226 50.11 0.18 11.65
N GLY A 227 50.44 -1.11 11.73
CA GLY A 227 51.82 -1.56 11.94
C GLY A 227 52.75 -1.08 10.83
N LYS A 228 52.31 -1.15 9.56
CA LYS A 228 53.08 -0.64 8.42
C LYS A 228 53.15 0.88 8.39
N THR A 229 52.06 1.56 8.72
CA THR A 229 52.02 3.03 8.79
C THR A 229 52.93 3.56 9.90
N ILE A 230 52.89 2.98 11.10
CA ILE A 230 53.73 3.39 12.24
C ILE A 230 55.22 3.15 11.95
N VAL A 231 55.59 1.99 11.38
CA VAL A 231 56.99 1.72 11.00
C VAL A 231 57.49 2.75 9.98
N LYS A 232 56.69 3.07 8.96
CA LYS A 232 57.06 4.09 7.97
C LYS A 232 57.19 5.49 8.58
N LEU A 233 56.27 5.89 9.44
CA LEU A 233 56.35 7.18 10.16
C LEU A 233 57.59 7.23 11.06
N HIS A 234 57.89 6.14 11.76
CA HIS A 234 59.08 6.00 12.59
C HIS A 234 60.36 6.11 11.75
N ASP A 235 60.36 5.58 10.53
CA ASP A 235 61.47 5.65 9.59
C ASP A 235 61.57 7.00 8.84
N GLY A 236 60.80 8.00 9.28
CA GLY A 236 60.85 9.37 8.76
C GLY A 236 59.99 9.63 7.52
N ALA A 237 59.16 8.67 7.09
CA ALA A 237 58.22 8.87 6.01
C ALA A 237 57.15 9.90 6.41
N SER A 238 56.75 10.75 5.48
CA SER A 238 55.58 11.61 5.63
C SER A 238 54.30 10.79 5.77
N TRP A 239 53.24 11.41 6.30
CA TRP A 239 51.95 10.74 6.48
C TRP A 239 51.40 10.15 5.17
N SER A 240 51.54 10.87 4.05
CA SER A 240 51.10 10.42 2.72
C SER A 240 51.92 9.23 2.19
N GLU A 241 53.19 9.08 2.58
CA GLU A 241 54.03 7.92 2.25
C GLU A 241 53.73 6.70 3.16
N ALA A 242 53.32 6.97 4.41
CA ALA A 242 53.00 5.98 5.43
C ALA A 242 51.60 5.38 5.29
N VAL A 243 50.62 6.17 4.83
CA VAL A 243 49.24 5.77 4.56
C VAL A 243 49.11 5.39 3.09
N THR A 244 49.27 4.11 2.77
CA THR A 244 49.23 3.64 1.37
C THR A 244 47.81 3.49 0.80
N ALA A 245 46.77 3.71 1.62
CA ALA A 245 45.38 3.69 1.17
C ALA A 245 44.98 5.10 0.72
N ASP A 246 44.48 5.22 -0.51
CA ASP A 246 43.88 6.46 -0.99
C ASP A 246 42.48 6.61 -0.39
N LEU A 247 42.46 7.08 0.85
CA LEU A 247 41.26 7.25 1.66
C LEU A 247 40.23 8.13 0.97
N SER A 248 40.71 9.16 0.28
CA SER A 248 39.87 10.06 -0.51
C SER A 248 39.11 9.29 -1.58
N LYS A 249 39.81 8.48 -2.38
CA LYS A 249 39.21 7.68 -3.45
C LYS A 249 38.25 6.61 -2.93
N ASP A 250 38.55 6.00 -1.79
CA ASP A 250 37.66 5.02 -1.17
C ASP A 250 36.40 5.67 -0.60
N LEU A 251 36.51 6.87 -0.01
CA LEU A 251 35.36 7.69 0.42
C LEU A 251 34.52 8.16 -0.77
N ASP A 252 35.14 8.61 -1.86
CA ASP A 252 34.45 9.00 -3.09
C ASP A 252 33.64 7.81 -3.67
N LYS A 253 34.23 6.61 -3.73
CA LYS A 253 33.50 5.40 -4.15
C LYS A 253 32.35 5.04 -3.21
N ALA A 254 32.53 5.20 -1.90
CA ALA A 254 31.48 4.94 -0.92
C ALA A 254 30.31 5.93 -1.08
N ILE A 255 30.60 7.21 -1.31
CA ILE A 255 29.61 8.24 -1.62
C ILE A 255 28.82 7.86 -2.88
N GLU A 256 29.51 7.52 -3.98
CA GLU A 256 28.84 7.13 -5.22
C GLU A 256 27.95 5.90 -5.03
N LYS A 257 28.42 4.90 -4.28
CA LYS A 257 27.63 3.70 -3.98
C LYS A 257 26.38 4.07 -3.18
N LEU A 258 26.52 4.92 -2.15
CA LEU A 258 25.41 5.41 -1.34
C LEU A 258 24.37 6.18 -2.15
N GLU A 259 24.81 7.07 -3.04
CA GLU A 259 23.93 7.81 -3.93
C GLU A 259 23.14 6.86 -4.84
N ARG A 260 23.81 5.85 -5.43
CA ARG A 260 23.15 4.82 -6.23
C ARG A 260 22.15 3.99 -5.42
N ASP A 261 22.52 3.56 -4.22
CA ASP A 261 21.68 2.72 -3.36
C ASP A 261 20.45 3.50 -2.86
N ARG A 262 20.63 4.78 -2.47
CA ARG A 262 19.53 5.71 -2.16
C ARG A 262 18.56 5.81 -3.31
N ASP A 263 19.07 6.17 -4.50
CA ASP A 263 18.23 6.44 -5.67
C ASP A 263 17.47 5.18 -6.11
N ALA A 264 18.10 4.01 -6.01
CA ALA A 264 17.45 2.73 -6.27
C ALA A 264 16.33 2.43 -5.27
N ALA A 265 16.57 2.62 -3.97
CA ALA A 265 15.58 2.36 -2.93
C ALA A 265 14.39 3.33 -2.99
N VAL A 266 14.66 4.64 -3.11
CA VAL A 266 13.64 5.69 -3.31
C VAL A 266 12.77 5.37 -4.54
N ARG A 267 13.39 5.01 -5.66
CA ARG A 267 12.67 4.62 -6.87
C ARG A 267 11.79 3.39 -6.66
N GLY A 268 12.24 2.40 -5.87
CA GLY A 268 11.46 1.22 -5.50
C GLY A 268 10.18 1.58 -4.74
N PHE A 269 10.28 2.44 -3.73
CA PHE A 269 9.13 2.93 -2.97
C PHE A 269 8.15 3.74 -3.84
N LEU A 270 8.67 4.68 -4.66
CA LEU A 270 7.84 5.49 -5.56
C LEU A 270 7.14 4.66 -6.64
N THR A 271 7.81 3.64 -7.18
CA THR A 271 7.21 2.71 -8.14
C THR A 271 6.06 1.92 -7.50
N THR A 272 6.27 1.45 -6.27
CA THR A 272 5.23 0.75 -5.49
C THR A 272 4.05 1.66 -5.20
N ALA A 273 4.30 2.91 -4.78
CA ALA A 273 3.25 3.91 -4.54
C ALA A 273 2.40 4.16 -5.79
N LYS A 274 3.04 4.36 -6.96
CA LYS A 274 2.35 4.56 -8.24
C LYS A 274 1.49 3.35 -8.64
N SER A 275 1.98 2.13 -8.43
CA SER A 275 1.20 0.91 -8.70
C SER A 275 -0.04 0.80 -7.79
N LEU A 276 0.10 1.16 -6.51
CA LEU A 276 -1.00 1.19 -5.56
C LEU A 276 -2.05 2.25 -5.93
N GLU A 277 -1.62 3.44 -6.34
CA GLU A 277 -2.50 4.51 -6.85
C GLU A 277 -3.31 4.04 -8.06
N GLN A 278 -2.67 3.36 -9.01
CA GLN A 278 -3.36 2.79 -10.17
C GLN A 278 -4.41 1.76 -9.75
N ARG A 279 -4.09 0.85 -8.82
CA ARG A 279 -5.05 -0.12 -8.28
C ARG A 279 -6.22 0.55 -7.57
N ALA A 280 -5.99 1.64 -6.85
CA ALA A 280 -7.06 2.43 -6.22
C ALA A 280 -8.03 3.00 -7.28
N VAL A 281 -7.49 3.54 -8.38
CA VAL A 281 -8.31 4.03 -9.52
C VAL A 281 -9.13 2.89 -10.15
N GLU A 282 -8.54 1.71 -10.31
CA GLU A 282 -9.25 0.53 -10.83
C GLU A 282 -10.39 0.09 -9.91
N MET A 283 -10.17 0.05 -8.58
CA MET A 283 -11.22 -0.27 -7.60
C MET A 283 -12.37 0.75 -7.65
N LYS A 284 -12.05 2.04 -7.73
CA LYS A 284 -13.04 3.11 -7.86
C LYS A 284 -13.87 2.97 -9.15
N LYS A 285 -13.23 2.60 -10.27
CA LYS A 285 -13.92 2.33 -11.54
C LYS A 285 -14.84 1.11 -11.42
N ALA A 286 -14.38 0.03 -10.80
CA ALA A 286 -15.18 -1.17 -10.57
C ALA A 286 -16.41 -0.87 -9.70
N ALA A 287 -16.24 -0.14 -8.59
CA ALA A 287 -17.34 0.30 -7.73
C ALA A 287 -18.38 1.14 -8.49
N LYS A 288 -17.93 2.06 -9.36
CA LYS A 288 -18.84 2.87 -10.20
C LYS A 288 -19.65 2.01 -11.19
N ASN A 289 -19.02 1.00 -11.79
CA ASN A 289 -19.70 0.10 -12.72
C ASN A 289 -20.74 -0.76 -11.98
N ALA A 290 -20.37 -1.35 -10.85
CA ALA A 290 -21.30 -2.10 -9.99
C ALA A 290 -22.45 -1.21 -9.48
N GLY A 291 -22.17 0.04 -9.09
CA GLY A 291 -23.19 1.03 -8.76
C GLY A 291 -24.18 1.33 -9.89
N SER A 292 -23.75 1.20 -11.15
CA SER A 292 -24.63 1.32 -12.31
C SER A 292 -25.49 0.07 -12.51
N HIS A 293 -24.95 -1.13 -12.24
CA HIS A 293 -25.71 -2.38 -12.24
C HIS A 293 -26.76 -2.40 -11.13
N ILE A 294 -26.43 -1.95 -9.92
CA ILE A 294 -27.37 -1.82 -8.81
C ILE A 294 -28.59 -0.99 -9.22
N LYS A 295 -28.38 0.19 -9.82
CA LYS A 295 -29.48 1.04 -10.31
C LYS A 295 -30.36 0.37 -11.35
N LYS A 296 -29.77 -0.48 -12.21
CA LYS A 296 -30.52 -1.25 -13.21
C LYS A 296 -31.37 -2.32 -12.53
N LEU A 297 -30.80 -3.07 -11.59
CA LEU A 297 -31.50 -4.09 -10.82
C LEU A 297 -32.63 -3.48 -9.97
N GLU A 298 -32.39 -2.34 -9.32
CA GLU A 298 -33.41 -1.61 -8.55
C GLU A 298 -34.58 -1.16 -9.43
N ARG A 299 -34.30 -0.70 -10.66
CA ARG A 299 -35.36 -0.36 -11.62
C ARG A 299 -36.15 -1.59 -12.02
N GLU A 300 -35.47 -2.69 -12.39
CA GLU A 300 -36.14 -3.94 -12.76
C GLU A 300 -37.00 -4.49 -11.62
N LEU A 301 -36.53 -4.37 -10.37
CA LEU A 301 -37.30 -4.75 -9.19
C LEU A 301 -38.53 -3.85 -9.00
N SER A 302 -38.36 -2.52 -9.08
CA SER A 302 -39.47 -1.57 -8.98
C SER A 302 -40.55 -1.79 -10.04
N ASP A 303 -40.14 -2.13 -11.27
CA ASP A 303 -41.05 -2.41 -12.38
C ASP A 303 -41.80 -3.75 -12.20
N LEU A 304 -41.32 -4.66 -11.36
CA LEU A 304 -42.00 -5.92 -11.01
C LEU A 304 -42.94 -5.77 -9.81
N GLU A 305 -42.69 -4.79 -8.93
CA GLU A 305 -43.49 -4.51 -7.74
C GLU A 305 -44.65 -3.52 -8.00
N SER A 306 -44.60 -2.78 -9.11
CA SER A 306 -45.61 -1.79 -9.53
C SER A 306 -46.74 -2.41 -10.33
#